data_AF-A0A2V6RDF2-F1
#
_entry.id   AF-A0A2V6RDF2-F1
#
_cell.length_a   1.000
_cell.length_b   1.000
_cell.length_c   1.000
_cell.angle_alpha   90.00
_cell.angle_beta   90.00
_cell.angle_gamma   90.00
#
_symmetry.space_group_name_H-M   'P 1'
#
loop_
_entity.id
_entity.type
_entity.pdbx_description
1 polymer ?
#
loop_
_entity_poly.entity_id
_entity_poly.type
_entity_poly.pdbx_seq_one_letter_code
_entity_poly.pdbx_strand_id
1 'polypeptide(L)'
;MIRRLAALNAGPLTPESLVAVWREILSACRALEAALTVAYLGPQATFTHQATLQRFGAGAACRAARSIGEVFDDVERGRVDYGVVPVENSTEGAVNVTLDRL
;
A
#
# COMPACT_ATOMS: atom_id res chain seq x y z
N MET A 1 -0.43 11.57 25.43
CA MET A 1 -1.41 12.38 24.67
C MET A 1 -2.84 12.22 25.19
N ILE A 2 -3.41 11.01 25.18
CA ILE A 2 -4.82 10.78 25.57
C ILE A 2 -5.13 11.15 27.04
N ARG A 3 -4.17 10.96 27.96
CA ARG A 3 -4.28 11.39 29.36
C ARG A 3 -4.43 12.92 29.52
N ARG A 4 -3.78 13.69 28.65
CA ARG A 4 -3.90 15.16 28.62
C ARG A 4 -5.26 15.58 28.07
N LEU A 5 -5.75 14.89 27.04
CA LEU A 5 -7.08 15.14 26.46
C LEU A 5 -8.20 14.84 27.48
N ALA A 6 -8.08 13.73 28.22
CA ALA A 6 -9.02 13.38 29.28
C ALA A 6 -9.00 14.37 30.46
N ALA A 7 -7.83 14.92 30.81
CA ALA A 7 -7.72 15.93 31.86
C ALA A 7 -8.34 17.30 31.48
N LEU A 8 -8.43 17.60 30.18
CA LEU A 8 -9.07 18.82 29.65
C LEU A 8 -10.58 18.65 29.45
N ASN A 9 -11.10 17.42 29.57
CA ASN A 9 -12.51 17.13 29.40
C ASN A 9 -13.28 17.47 30.69
N ALA A 10 -13.97 18.61 30.68
CA ALA A 10 -14.84 19.04 31.77
C ALA A 10 -16.26 18.46 31.69
N GLY A 11 -16.51 17.52 30.77
CA GLY A 11 -17.83 16.97 30.48
C GLY A 11 -18.58 17.77 29.40
N PRO A 12 -19.76 17.29 28.94
CA PRO A 12 -20.53 16.14 29.45
C PRO A 12 -20.05 14.77 28.96
N LEU A 13 -19.04 14.71 28.08
CA LEU A 13 -18.49 13.46 27.58
C LEU A 13 -17.81 12.68 28.72
N THR A 14 -18.06 11.38 28.80
CA THR A 14 -17.33 10.53 29.74
C THR A 14 -15.89 10.30 29.24
N PRO A 15 -14.91 10.07 30.13
CA PRO A 15 -13.55 9.74 29.74
C PRO A 15 -13.46 8.55 28.77
N GLU A 16 -14.30 7.54 28.95
CA GLU A 16 -14.37 6.34 28.10
C GLU A 16 -14.84 6.69 26.69
N SER A 17 -15.88 7.52 26.58
CA SER A 17 -16.43 7.99 25.31
C SER A 17 -15.40 8.81 24.53
N LEU A 18 -14.68 9.70 25.23
CA LEU A 18 -13.62 10.51 24.65
C LEU A 18 -12.44 9.64 24.15
N VAL A 19 -12.05 8.62 24.92
CA VAL A 19 -11.02 7.66 24.50
C VAL A 19 -11.47 6.86 23.28
N ALA A 20 -12.74 6.45 23.22
CA ALA A 20 -13.29 5.71 22.09
C ALA A 20 -13.26 6.56 20.80
N VAL A 21 -13.79 7.78 20.84
CA VAL A 21 -13.77 8.71 19.69
C VAL A 21 -12.34 8.98 19.23
N TRP A 22 -11.43 9.27 20.17
CA TRP A 22 -10.03 9.54 19.84
C TRP A 22 -9.34 8.33 19.20
N ARG A 23 -9.67 7.11 19.64
CA ARG A 23 -9.14 5.88 19.05
C ARG A 23 -9.60 5.70 17.62
N GLU A 24 -10.87 5.98 17.31
CA GLU A 24 -11.40 5.88 15.95
C GLU A 24 -10.75 6.90 15.02
N ILE A 25 -10.59 8.15 15.46
CA ILE A 25 -9.87 9.19 14.71
C ILE A 25 -8.44 8.73 14.41
N LEU A 26 -7.72 8.24 15.42
CA LEU A 26 -6.36 7.73 15.23
C LEU A 26 -6.32 6.50 14.31
N SER A 27 -7.36 5.66 14.33
CA SER A 27 -7.47 4.51 13.43
C SER A 27 -7.61 4.96 11.98
N ALA A 28 -8.48 5.93 11.72
CA ALA A 28 -8.66 6.52 10.40
C ALA A 28 -7.38 7.23 9.91
N CYS A 29 -6.72 8.01 10.77
CA CYS A 29 -5.43 8.64 10.42
C CYS A 29 -4.36 7.59 10.09
N ARG A 30 -4.23 6.52 10.87
CA ARG A 30 -3.27 5.44 10.57
C ARG A 30 -3.59 4.68 9.28
N ALA A 31 -4.86 4.51 8.97
CA ALA A 31 -5.28 3.91 7.71
C ALA A 31 -4.91 4.78 6.51
N LEU A 32 -4.97 6.11 6.65
CA LEU A 32 -4.53 7.08 5.64
C LEU A 32 -3.00 7.19 5.54
N GLU A 33 -2.29 7.00 6.66
CA GLU A 33 -0.82 6.96 6.73
C GLU A 33 -0.23 5.59 6.39
N ALA A 34 -1.05 4.61 5.99
CA ALA A 34 -0.57 3.27 5.68
C ALA A 34 0.53 3.34 4.61
N ALA A 35 1.59 2.56 4.81
CA ALA A 35 2.69 2.50 3.88
C ALA A 35 2.18 2.10 2.49
N LEU A 36 2.55 2.90 1.49
CA LEU A 36 2.20 2.66 0.09
C LEU A 36 2.54 1.22 -0.30
N THR A 37 1.56 0.48 -0.79
CA THR A 37 1.69 -0.94 -1.15
C THR A 37 1.95 -1.08 -2.65
N VAL A 38 2.98 -1.84 -3.02
CA VAL A 38 3.40 -1.98 -4.42
C VAL A 38 3.65 -3.44 -4.77
N ALA A 39 2.94 -3.96 -5.77
CA ALA A 39 3.25 -5.25 -6.37
C ALA A 39 4.28 -5.08 -7.50
N TYR A 40 5.21 -6.01 -7.63
CA TYR A 40 6.17 -6.04 -8.74
C TYR A 40 6.36 -7.46 -9.28
N LEU A 41 6.69 -7.59 -10.56
CA LEU A 41 7.05 -8.90 -11.14
C LEU A 41 8.30 -9.44 -10.45
N GLY A 42 8.16 -10.51 -9.68
CA GLY A 42 9.23 -11.13 -8.92
C GLY A 42 10.16 -12.01 -9.77
N PRO A 43 11.11 -12.72 -9.12
CA PRO A 43 11.36 -12.75 -7.66
C PRO A 43 12.00 -11.47 -7.11
N GLN A 44 12.28 -11.44 -5.80
CA GLN A 44 13.05 -10.36 -5.17
C GLN A 44 14.43 -10.22 -5.83
N ALA A 45 14.97 -8.99 -5.84
CA ALA A 45 16.25 -8.63 -6.47
C ALA A 45 16.28 -8.70 -8.01
N THR A 46 15.12 -8.74 -8.67
CA THR A 46 14.98 -8.51 -10.12
C THR A 46 15.04 -7.03 -10.49
N PHE A 47 15.12 -6.72 -11.80
CA PHE A 47 15.08 -5.35 -12.31
C PHE A 47 13.82 -4.59 -11.87
N THR A 48 12.67 -5.26 -11.87
CA THR A 48 11.38 -4.75 -11.40
C THR A 48 11.35 -4.51 -9.89
N HIS A 49 12.02 -5.34 -9.09
CA HIS A 49 12.25 -5.05 -7.66
C HIS A 49 13.08 -3.78 -7.48
N GLN A 50 14.18 -3.63 -8.22
CA GLN A 50 15.03 -2.43 -8.13
C GLN A 50 14.28 -1.17 -8.60
N ALA A 51 13.54 -1.26 -9.70
CA ALA A 51 12.70 -0.17 -10.19
C ALA A 51 11.64 0.26 -9.16
N THR A 52 11.06 -0.71 -8.45
CA THR A 52 10.10 -0.46 -7.36
C THR A 52 10.76 0.31 -6.23
N LEU A 53 11.91 -0.16 -5.75
CA LEU A 53 12.65 0.51 -4.67
C LEU A 53 13.14 1.91 -5.06
N GLN A 54 13.58 2.12 -6.30
CA GLN A 54 14.00 3.42 -6.80
C GLN A 54 12.83 4.41 -6.89
N ARG A 55 11.65 3.95 -7.30
CA ARG A 55 10.48 4.81 -7.50
C ARG A 55 9.74 5.13 -6.20
N PHE A 56 9.57 4.14 -5.33
CA PHE A 56 8.71 4.23 -4.15
C PHE A 56 9.48 4.27 -2.83
N GLY A 57 10.81 4.06 -2.87
CA GLY A 57 11.67 4.04 -1.69
C GLY A 57 11.52 2.77 -0.85
N ALA A 58 12.42 2.62 0.13
CA ALA A 58 12.43 1.47 1.03
C ALA A 58 11.28 1.47 2.06
N GLY A 59 10.53 2.58 2.18
CA GLY A 59 9.38 2.70 3.06
C GLY A 59 8.09 2.10 2.49
N ALA A 60 8.07 1.75 1.19
CA ALA A 60 6.93 1.12 0.55
C ALA A 60 6.84 -0.37 0.91
N ALA A 61 5.62 -0.84 1.17
CA ALA A 61 5.35 -2.26 1.39
C ALA A 61 5.32 -3.00 0.05
N CYS A 62 6.46 -3.60 -0.31
CA CYS A 62 6.63 -4.24 -1.61
C CYS A 62 6.26 -5.74 -1.58
N ARG A 63 5.49 -6.19 -2.57
CA ARG A 63 5.08 -7.60 -2.75
C ARG A 63 5.59 -8.14 -4.08
N ALA A 64 6.29 -9.27 -4.05
CA ALA A 64 6.67 -10.00 -5.26
C ALA A 64 5.47 -10.79 -5.81
N ALA A 65 5.11 -10.56 -7.06
CA ALA A 65 4.13 -11.32 -7.82
C ALA A 65 4.81 -12.35 -8.72
N ARG A 66 4.15 -13.48 -8.99
CA ARG A 66 4.72 -14.58 -9.80
C ARG A 66 4.55 -14.38 -11.30
N SER A 67 3.65 -13.48 -11.70
CA SER A 67 3.40 -13.15 -13.11
C SER A 67 2.93 -11.71 -13.25
N ILE A 68 3.01 -11.18 -14.47
CA ILE A 68 2.46 -9.86 -14.82
C ILE A 68 0.95 -9.82 -14.55
N GLY A 69 0.24 -10.90 -14.89
CA GLY A 69 -1.20 -11.02 -14.63
C GLY A 69 -1.53 -10.90 -13.14
N GLU A 70 -0.72 -11.49 -12.26
CA GLU A 70 -0.91 -11.36 -10.80
C GLU A 70 -0.74 -9.90 -10.32
N VAL A 71 0.18 -9.14 -10.92
CA VAL A 71 0.35 -7.71 -10.61
C VAL A 71 -0.90 -6.91 -10.98
N PHE A 72 -1.42 -7.10 -12.20
CA PHE A 72 -2.66 -6.45 -12.64
C PHE A 72 -3.84 -6.83 -11.74
N ASP A 73 -3.98 -8.11 -11.47
CA ASP A 73 -5.03 -8.67 -10.64
C ASP A 73 -5.01 -8.15 -9.19
N ASP A 74 -3.83 -7.82 -8.65
CA ASP A 74 -3.64 -7.21 -7.33
C ASP A 74 -4.07 -5.74 -7.32
N VAL A 75 -3.73 -4.99 -8.38
CA VAL A 75 -4.11 -3.58 -8.53
C VAL A 75 -5.62 -3.44 -8.77
N GLU A 76 -6.19 -4.20 -9.72
CA GLU A 76 -7.62 -4.18 -10.07
C GLU A 76 -8.52 -4.49 -8.88
N ARG A 77 -8.07 -5.35 -7.97
CA ARG A 77 -8.82 -5.73 -6.75
C ARG A 77 -8.50 -4.87 -5.53
N GLY A 78 -7.69 -3.82 -5.69
CA GLY A 78 -7.30 -2.91 -4.60
C GLY A 78 -6.51 -3.60 -3.49
N ARG A 79 -5.80 -4.70 -3.80
CA ARG A 79 -4.91 -5.37 -2.84
C ARG A 79 -3.58 -4.65 -2.66
N VAL A 80 -3.19 -3.87 -3.67
CA VAL A 80 -2.05 -2.97 -3.65
C VAL A 80 -2.42 -1.63 -4.30
N ASP A 81 -1.70 -0.57 -3.94
CA ASP A 81 -1.91 0.78 -4.50
C ASP A 81 -1.31 0.90 -5.90
N TYR A 82 -0.18 0.24 -6.17
CA TYR A 82 0.52 0.31 -7.46
C TYR A 82 1.07 -1.05 -7.91
N GLY A 83 1.22 -1.21 -9.23
CA GLY A 83 1.86 -2.34 -9.87
C GLY A 83 3.06 -1.91 -10.71
N VAL A 84 4.17 -2.66 -10.65
CA VAL A 84 5.37 -2.46 -11.46
C VAL A 84 5.60 -3.67 -12.36
N VAL A 85 5.44 -3.47 -13.66
CA VAL A 85 5.64 -4.49 -14.70
C VAL A 85 6.58 -3.95 -15.78
N PRO A 86 7.39 -4.80 -16.43
CA PRO A 86 8.24 -4.38 -17.54
C PRO A 86 7.40 -4.10 -18.79
N VAL A 87 7.72 -3.01 -19.49
CA VAL A 87 7.05 -2.63 -20.76
C VAL A 87 7.48 -3.55 -21.91
N GLU A 88 8.74 -3.98 -21.92
CA GLU A 88 9.29 -4.93 -22.88
C GLU A 88 10.04 -6.03 -22.10
N ASN A 89 9.55 -7.27 -22.18
CA ASN A 89 10.20 -8.42 -21.56
C ASN A 89 10.79 -9.32 -22.67
N SER A 90 12.12 -9.40 -22.73
CA SER A 90 12.87 -10.09 -23.80
C SER A 90 12.90 -11.62 -23.68
N THR A 91 12.33 -12.21 -22.62
CA THR A 91 12.33 -13.67 -22.38
C THR A 91 11.05 -14.39 -22.86
N GLU A 92 9.92 -13.67 -22.99
CA GLU A 92 8.62 -14.25 -23.37
C GLU A 92 8.01 -13.63 -24.65
N GLY A 93 8.75 -12.77 -25.34
CA GLY A 93 8.20 -11.98 -26.45
C GLY A 93 7.30 -10.84 -25.95
N ALA A 94 6.98 -9.89 -26.84
CA ALA A 94 6.19 -8.70 -26.53
C ALA A 94 4.99 -9.05 -25.63
N VAL A 95 4.88 -8.40 -24.48
CA VAL A 95 3.84 -8.68 -23.50
C VAL A 95 2.50 -8.15 -24.05
N ASN A 96 1.82 -8.96 -24.88
CA ASN A 96 0.48 -8.64 -25.39
C ASN A 96 -0.50 -8.33 -24.25
N VAL A 97 -0.29 -8.93 -23.06
CA VAL A 97 -1.13 -8.72 -21.87
C VAL A 97 -1.03 -7.30 -21.29
N THR A 98 0.11 -6.61 -21.42
CA THR A 98 0.26 -5.23 -20.90
C THR A 98 -0.46 -4.22 -21.80
N LEU A 99 -0.51 -4.49 -23.12
CA LEU A 99 -1.21 -3.65 -24.09
C LEU A 99 -2.74 -3.89 -24.09
N ASP A 100 -3.19 -5.10 -23.76
CA ASP A 100 -4.63 -5.42 -23.69
C ASP A 100 -5.32 -4.91 -22.41
N ARG A 101 -4.56 -4.47 -21.39
CA ARG A 101 -5.10 -4.05 -20.07
C ARG A 101 -4.75 -2.62 -19.64
N LEU A 102 -4.07 -1.84 -20.48
CA LEU A 102 -3.91 -0.38 -20.31
C LEU A 102 -5.09 0.36 -20.96
#